data_AF-A0A401QE67-F1
#
_entry.id   AF-A0A401QE67-F1
#
_cell.length_a   1.000
_cell.length_b   1.000
_cell.length_c   1.000
_cell.angle_alpha   90.00
_cell.angle_beta   90.00
_cell.angle_gamma   90.00
#
_symmetry.space_group_name_H-M   'P 1'
#
loop_
_entity.id
_entity.type
_entity.pdbx_description
1 polymer ?
#
loop_
_entity_poly.entity_id
_entity_poly.type
_entity_poly.pdbx_seq_one_letter_code
_entity_poly.pdbx_strand_id
1 'polypeptide(L)'
;MENIFACFNSHIGFPDRCDGLGFDAITPDEQGVIFYFRDEFLWKGFNGSAEFINNTWPLLPTHIDAALRIHHKHAAGHHDRMLFFK
;
A
#
# COMPACT_ATOMS: atom_id res chain seq x y z
N MET A 1 -18.74 15.47 -12.76
CA MET A 1 -18.33 14.14 -13.26
C MET A 1 -17.27 13.59 -12.31
N GLU A 2 -17.72 12.73 -11.41
CA GLU A 2 -17.02 11.52 -10.91
C GLU A 2 -15.55 11.60 -10.44
N ASN A 3 -15.31 12.24 -9.29
CA ASN A 3 -14.09 12.03 -8.47
C ASN A 3 -14.39 11.30 -7.15
N ILE A 4 -15.50 10.56 -7.11
CA ILE A 4 -16.06 9.96 -5.89
C ILE A 4 -15.76 8.45 -5.80
N PHE A 5 -15.38 7.78 -6.89
CA PHE A 5 -15.30 6.31 -6.96
C PHE A 5 -14.32 5.63 -5.97
N ALA A 6 -13.28 6.30 -5.47
CA ALA A 6 -12.33 5.67 -4.54
C ALA A 6 -12.92 5.39 -3.15
N CYS A 7 -13.94 6.14 -2.73
CA CYS A 7 -14.55 6.04 -1.40
C CYS A 7 -15.83 5.18 -1.33
N PHE A 8 -16.23 4.51 -2.41
CA PHE A 8 -17.52 3.81 -2.46
C PHE A 8 -17.39 2.28 -2.54
N ASN A 9 -16.17 1.73 -2.49
CA ASN A 9 -15.91 0.28 -2.50
C ASN A 9 -15.37 -0.20 -1.16
N SER A 10 -16.15 -0.08 -0.10
CA SER A 10 -15.91 -0.82 1.14
C SER A 10 -16.55 -2.21 1.04
N HIS A 11 -15.77 -3.25 1.35
CA HIS A 11 -16.27 -4.63 1.38
C HIS A 11 -16.55 -5.01 2.84
N ILE A 12 -17.64 -5.75 3.08
CA ILE A 12 -17.98 -6.26 4.42
C ILE A 12 -16.81 -7.10 4.93
N GLY A 13 -16.29 -6.75 6.12
CA GLY A 13 -15.13 -7.40 6.73
C GLY A 13 -13.77 -6.80 6.36
N PHE A 14 -13.74 -5.75 5.55
CA PHE A 14 -12.53 -4.98 5.23
C PHE A 14 -12.66 -3.54 5.70
N PRO A 15 -11.55 -2.88 6.07
CA PRO A 15 -11.59 -1.51 6.52
C PRO A 15 -11.86 -0.55 5.35
N ASP A 16 -12.48 0.60 5.63
CA ASP A 16 -12.78 1.63 4.64
C ASP A 16 -11.65 2.65 4.58
N ARG A 17 -11.06 2.89 3.40
CA ARG A 17 -9.98 3.88 3.25
C ARG A 17 -10.44 5.33 3.49
N CYS A 18 -11.76 5.58 3.45
CA CYS A 18 -12.35 6.91 3.59
C CYS A 18 -12.98 7.16 4.97
N ASP A 19 -12.63 6.33 5.95
CA ASP A 19 -13.03 6.49 7.37
C ASP A 19 -12.31 7.65 8.09
N GLY A 20 -11.30 8.25 7.47
CA GLY A 20 -10.54 9.38 8.02
C GLY A 20 -9.46 8.98 9.04
N LEU A 21 -9.19 7.68 9.23
CA LEU A 21 -8.21 7.20 10.21
C LEU A 21 -6.75 7.28 9.72
N GLY A 22 -6.54 7.48 8.42
CA GLY A 22 -5.19 7.55 7.83
C GLY A 22 -4.61 6.17 7.50
N PHE A 23 -3.29 6.11 7.26
CA PHE A 23 -2.52 4.92 6.92
C PHE A 23 -1.25 4.85 7.76
N ASP A 24 -0.76 3.64 8.01
CA ASP A 24 0.46 3.38 8.78
C ASP A 24 1.71 3.65 7.94
N ALA A 25 1.70 3.19 6.68
CA ALA A 25 2.80 3.36 5.75
C ALA A 25 2.32 3.58 4.31
N ILE A 26 3.13 4.28 3.50
CA ILE A 26 2.86 4.53 2.08
C ILE A 26 4.17 4.43 1.29
N THR A 27 4.17 3.64 0.21
CA THR A 27 5.33 3.56 -0.69
C THR A 27 4.92 3.17 -2.12
N PRO A 28 5.56 3.71 -3.17
CA PRO A 28 5.39 3.21 -4.53
C PRO A 28 6.11 1.88 -4.75
N ASP A 29 5.62 1.08 -5.69
CA ASP A 29 6.35 -0.04 -6.30
C ASP A 29 7.27 0.42 -7.46
N GLU A 30 7.81 -0.55 -8.19
CA GLU A 30 8.67 -0.33 -9.35
C GLU A 30 7.96 0.39 -10.50
N GLN A 31 6.67 0.13 -10.69
CA GLN A 31 5.81 0.73 -11.72
C GLN A 31 5.18 2.05 -11.28
N GLY A 32 5.38 2.47 -10.03
CA GLY A 32 4.83 3.69 -9.44
C GLY A 32 3.41 3.52 -8.89
N VAL A 33 2.91 2.29 -8.77
CA VAL A 33 1.66 2.01 -8.06
C VAL A 33 1.90 2.25 -6.57
N ILE A 34 1.12 3.17 -5.99
CA ILE A 34 1.23 3.49 -4.56
C ILE A 34 0.56 2.39 -3.75
N PHE A 35 1.31 1.78 -2.83
CA PHE A 35 0.74 0.93 -1.79
C PHE A 35 0.45 1.77 -0.55
N TYR A 36 -0.75 1.60 0.00
CA TYR A 36 -1.19 2.17 1.26
C TYR A 36 -1.37 1.02 2.25
N PHE A 37 -0.74 1.08 3.41
CA PHE A 37 -0.78 0.03 4.42
C PHE A 37 -1.55 0.52 5.64
N ARG A 38 -2.40 -0.33 6.20
CA ARG A 38 -3.04 -0.10 7.51
C ARG A 38 -3.41 -1.41 8.17
N ASP A 39 -3.03 -1.56 9.42
CA ASP A 39 -3.19 -2.80 10.18
C ASP A 39 -2.65 -3.98 9.34
N GLU A 40 -3.44 -5.02 9.11
CA GLU A 40 -3.11 -6.19 8.29
C GLU A 40 -3.50 -6.06 6.80
N PHE A 41 -3.97 -4.88 6.40
CA PHE A 41 -4.53 -4.61 5.08
C PHE A 41 -3.65 -3.69 4.24
N LEU A 42 -3.79 -3.81 2.92
CA LEU A 42 -3.21 -2.88 1.97
C LEU A 42 -4.17 -2.53 0.84
N TRP A 43 -3.93 -1.38 0.21
CA TRP A 43 -4.59 -0.96 -1.02
C TRP A 43 -3.53 -0.71 -2.10
N LYS A 44 -3.75 -1.31 -3.28
CA LYS A 44 -2.90 -1.10 -4.46
C LYS A 44 -3.46 0.03 -5.33
N GLY A 45 -2.77 1.17 -5.32
CA GLY A 45 -3.19 2.37 -6.03
C GLY A 45 -4.43 3.03 -5.41
N PHE A 46 -4.86 4.12 -6.03
CA PHE A 46 -5.95 4.96 -5.51
C PHE A 46 -7.31 4.25 -5.49
N ASN A 47 -7.57 3.36 -6.46
CA ASN A 47 -8.86 2.69 -6.63
C ASN A 47 -8.85 1.19 -6.29
N GLY A 48 -7.69 0.57 -5.99
CA GLY A 48 -7.63 -0.88 -5.76
C GLY A 48 -8.24 -1.23 -4.41
N SER A 49 -9.04 -2.31 -4.33
CA SER A 49 -9.71 -2.76 -3.10
C SER A 49 -8.73 -3.14 -1.98
N ALA A 50 -9.22 -3.18 -0.75
CA ALA A 50 -8.46 -3.70 0.39
C ALA A 50 -8.16 -5.19 0.20
N GLU A 51 -6.95 -5.60 0.54
CA GLU A 51 -6.53 -7.01 0.61
C GLU A 51 -5.61 -7.21 1.81
N PHE A 52 -5.38 -8.45 2.24
CA PHE A 52 -4.41 -8.72 3.28
C PHE A 52 -2.97 -8.56 2.77
N ILE A 53 -2.10 -8.01 3.61
CA ILE A 53 -0.65 -7.86 3.32
C ILE A 53 -0.02 -9.21 2.95
N ASN A 54 -0.40 -10.28 3.62
CA ASN A 54 0.12 -11.62 3.37
C ASN A 54 -0.19 -12.18 1.96
N ASN A 55 -1.22 -11.67 1.27
CA ASN A 55 -1.54 -12.09 -0.09
C ASN A 55 -0.49 -11.59 -1.09
N THR A 56 0.11 -10.43 -0.82
CA THR A 56 1.16 -9.83 -1.66
C THR A 56 2.55 -10.14 -1.13
N TRP A 57 2.75 -10.09 0.19
CA TRP A 57 4.00 -10.40 0.86
C TRP A 57 3.80 -11.40 1.99
N PRO A 58 3.86 -12.71 1.72
CA PRO A 58 3.58 -13.76 2.71
C PRO A 58 4.50 -13.75 3.95
N LEU A 59 5.68 -13.12 3.83
CA LEU A 59 6.69 -13.04 4.90
C LEU A 59 6.65 -11.74 5.68
N LEU A 60 5.83 -10.76 5.27
CA LEU A 60 5.70 -9.53 6.04
C LEU A 60 4.78 -9.73 7.25
N PRO A 61 5.08 -9.05 8.36
CA PRO A 61 4.16 -8.97 9.48
C PRO A 61 2.84 -8.32 9.06
N THR A 62 1.80 -8.51 9.87
CA THR A 62 0.51 -7.83 9.68
C THR A 62 0.67 -6.32 9.68
N HIS A 63 1.11 -5.72 10.79
CA HIS A 63 1.34 -4.28 10.88
C HIS A 63 2.77 -3.87 10.53
N ILE A 64 2.92 -2.74 9.84
CA ILE A 64 4.20 -2.14 9.40
C ILE A 64 4.18 -0.64 9.72
N ASP A 65 5.21 -0.16 10.42
CA ASP A 65 5.31 1.22 10.91
C ASP A 65 5.71 2.21 9.81
N ALA A 66 6.52 1.76 8.86
CA ALA A 66 6.96 2.56 7.73
C ALA A 66 7.38 1.69 6.54
N ALA A 67 7.32 2.27 5.34
CA ALA A 67 7.81 1.63 4.14
C ALA A 67 8.48 2.66 3.24
N LEU A 68 9.57 2.26 2.58
CA LEU A 68 10.33 3.11 1.67
C LEU A 68 10.81 2.30 0.47
N ARG A 69 10.52 2.77 -0.73
CA ARG A 69 11.21 2.33 -1.94
C ARG A 69 12.46 3.17 -2.16
N ILE A 70 13.60 2.50 -2.24
CA ILE A 70 14.86 3.08 -2.70
C ILE A 70 14.98 2.75 -4.18
N HIS A 71 15.02 3.78 -5.03
CA HIS A 71 15.19 3.66 -6.47
C HIS A 71 16.35 4.54 -6.95
N HIS A 72 17.28 3.95 -7.70
CA HIS A 72 18.41 4.67 -8.29
C HIS A 72 18.18 4.96 -9.78
N LYS A 73 17.76 6.19 -10.10
CA LYS A 73 17.33 6.60 -11.46
C LYS A 73 18.34 6.31 -12.57
N HIS A 74 19.64 6.38 -12.27
CA HIS A 74 20.72 6.22 -13.25
C HIS A 74 21.36 4.83 -13.24
N ALA A 75 20.95 3.94 -12.34
CA ALA A 75 21.48 2.59 -12.23
C ALA A 75 20.45 1.65 -11.60
N ALA A 76 19.33 1.44 -12.31
CA ALA A 76 18.19 0.65 -11.82
C ALA A 76 18.58 -0.78 -11.36
N GLY A 77 19.65 -1.37 -11.92
CA GLY A 77 20.14 -2.69 -11.53
C GLY A 77 20.89 -2.77 -10.19
N HIS A 78 21.25 -1.63 -9.58
CA HIS A 78 22.08 -1.64 -8.36
C HIS A 78 21.24 -1.60 -7.08
N HIS A 79 20.13 -0.84 -7.06
CA HIS A 79 19.33 -0.62 -5.84
C HIS A 79 17.87 -0.28 -6.18
N ASP A 80 17.09 -1.25 -6.67
CA ASP A 80 15.62 -1.18 -6.60
C ASP A 80 15.13 -2.13 -5.51
N ARG A 81 14.75 -1.57 -4.36
CA ARG A 81 14.33 -2.34 -3.19
C ARG A 81 13.25 -1.58 -2.44
N MET A 82 12.28 -2.34 -1.93
CA MET A 82 11.35 -1.86 -0.91
C MET A 82 11.83 -2.30 0.47
N LEU A 83 11.91 -1.35 1.38
CA LEU A 83 12.23 -1.56 2.79
C LEU A 83 10.96 -1.39 3.61
N PHE A 84 10.77 -2.29 4.57
CA PHE A 84 9.66 -2.29 5.52
C PHE A 84 10.23 -2.22 6.94
N PHE A 85 9.62 -1.40 7.79
CA PHE A 85 10.04 -1.16 9.17
C PHE A 85 8.91 -1.58 10.12
N LYS A 86 9.29 -2.27 11.19
CA LYS A 86 8.43 -2.76 12.27
C LYS A 86 9.22 -2.74 13.57
#